data_AF-A0A3P1YQD9-F1
#
_entry.id   AF-A0A3P1YQD9-F1
#
_cell.length_a   1.000
_cell.length_b   1.000
_cell.length_c   1.000
_cell.angle_alpha   90.00
_cell.angle_beta   90.00
_cell.angle_gamma   90.00
#
_symmetry.space_group_name_H-M   'P 1'
#
loop_
_entity.id
_entity.type
_entity.pdbx_description
1 polymer ?
#
loop_
_entity_poly.entity_id
_entity_poly.type
_entity_poly.pdbx_seq_one_letter_code
_entity_poly.pdbx_strand_id
1 'polypeptide(L)'
;KHEQIIGTSTKTVGVDTLDGIFMPSSNIPTEWTFVPKRQYENITLTFNKDWIEEMDTAHETDIGRLLQSDKSFYLFETITPAMQRVLDDIKATAKSDASFSPLHLHGKAIELLTIFLEKLEKRSEV
;
A
#
# COMPACT_ATOMS: atom_id res chain seq x y z
N LYS A 1 4.51 -15.23 -10.73
CA LYS A 1 3.06 -15.16 -10.53
C LYS A 1 2.82 -15.23 -9.04
N HIS A 2 2.07 -14.29 -8.51
CA HIS A 2 1.66 -14.26 -7.12
C HIS A 2 0.14 -14.34 -7.08
N GLU A 3 -0.38 -15.07 -6.13
CA GLU A 3 -1.80 -15.07 -5.85
C GLU A 3 -1.99 -14.35 -4.53
N GLN A 4 -2.83 -13.33 -4.56
CA GLN A 4 -3.34 -12.71 -3.34
C GLN A 4 -4.76 -13.22 -3.14
N ILE A 5 -4.96 -13.87 -2.01
CA ILE A 5 -6.28 -14.35 -1.60
C ILE A 5 -6.90 -13.25 -0.72
N ILE A 6 -8.07 -12.77 -1.15
CA ILE A 6 -8.83 -11.68 -0.54
C ILE A 6 -10.21 -12.24 -0.23
N GLY A 7 -10.41 -12.74 1.00
CA GLY A 7 -11.62 -13.46 1.38
C GLY A 7 -11.82 -14.73 0.53
N THR A 8 -12.88 -14.77 -0.28
CA THR A 8 -13.17 -15.87 -1.22
C THR A 8 -12.66 -15.64 -2.63
N SER A 9 -12.01 -14.49 -2.89
CA SER A 9 -11.53 -14.12 -4.22
C SER A 9 -10.02 -14.30 -4.34
N THR A 10 -9.57 -14.83 -5.48
CA THR A 10 -8.15 -14.95 -5.82
C THR A 10 -7.81 -13.92 -6.89
N LYS A 11 -6.85 -13.03 -6.58
CA LYS A 11 -6.28 -12.09 -7.55
C LYS A 11 -4.91 -12.60 -7.97
N THR A 12 -4.72 -12.81 -9.27
CA THR A 12 -3.41 -13.15 -9.83
C THR A 12 -2.63 -11.87 -10.10
N VAL A 13 -1.56 -11.67 -9.35
CA VAL A 13 -0.60 -10.57 -9.50
C VAL A 13 0.58 -11.03 -10.35
N GLY A 14 0.96 -10.23 -11.36
CA GLY A 14 2.12 -10.52 -12.22
C GLY A 14 1.85 -11.43 -13.43
N VAL A 15 0.62 -11.45 -13.96
CA VAL A 15 0.35 -11.88 -15.35
C VAL A 15 0.15 -10.66 -16.25
N ASP A 16 -0.66 -9.70 -15.80
CA ASP A 16 -0.93 -8.43 -16.51
C ASP A 16 -0.66 -7.17 -15.65
N THR A 17 -0.30 -7.35 -14.38
CA THR A 17 -0.01 -6.27 -13.42
C THR A 17 1.48 -6.21 -13.10
N LEU A 18 2.11 -5.08 -13.44
CA LEU A 18 3.46 -4.69 -13.03
C LEU A 18 3.57 -4.67 -11.49
N ASP A 19 4.80 -4.62 -10.97
CA ASP A 19 5.06 -4.38 -9.55
C ASP A 19 4.14 -3.25 -9.02
N GLY A 20 3.52 -3.47 -7.86
CA GLY A 20 2.38 -2.69 -7.43
C GLY A 20 2.22 -2.60 -5.92
N ILE A 21 1.46 -1.62 -5.49
CA ILE A 21 1.06 -1.42 -4.09
C ILE A 21 -0.35 -1.96 -3.93
N PHE A 22 -0.54 -2.77 -2.89
CA PHE A 22 -1.79 -3.44 -2.57
C PHE A 22 -2.22 -3.05 -1.16
N MET A 23 -3.46 -2.59 -1.01
CA MET A 23 -4.02 -2.19 0.28
C MET A 23 -5.37 -2.88 0.49
N PRO A 24 -5.38 -4.09 1.09
CA PRO A 24 -6.61 -4.68 1.57
C PRO A 24 -7.12 -3.92 2.81
N SER A 25 -8.43 -3.88 3.00
CA SER A 25 -9.02 -3.42 4.26
C SER A 25 -8.69 -4.38 5.41
N SER A 26 -8.63 -3.85 6.63
CA SER A 26 -8.21 -4.62 7.83
C SER A 26 -9.13 -5.80 8.18
N ASN A 27 -10.37 -5.78 7.70
CA ASN A 27 -11.36 -6.84 7.92
C ASN A 27 -11.27 -8.00 6.90
N ILE A 28 -10.33 -7.96 5.95
CA ILE A 28 -10.11 -9.05 4.98
C ILE A 28 -8.85 -9.84 5.34
N PRO A 29 -8.96 -11.14 5.67
CA PRO A 29 -7.81 -12.03 5.73
C PRO A 29 -7.05 -11.98 4.41
N THR A 30 -5.76 -11.67 4.49
CA THR A 30 -4.89 -11.55 3.33
C THR A 30 -3.69 -12.46 3.49
N GLU A 31 -3.48 -13.33 2.50
CA GLU A 31 -2.33 -14.23 2.45
C GLU A 31 -1.52 -14.00 1.18
N TRP A 32 -0.19 -14.07 1.33
CA TRP A 32 0.75 -14.01 0.21
C TRP A 32 1.32 -15.39 -0.06
N THR A 33 1.10 -15.90 -1.28
CA THR A 33 1.78 -17.11 -1.75
C THR A 33 2.96 -16.75 -2.65
N PHE A 34 4.15 -17.17 -2.23
CA PHE A 34 5.40 -16.94 -2.95
C PHE A 34 5.86 -18.23 -3.63
N VAL A 35 6.25 -18.16 -4.91
CA VAL A 35 6.74 -19.34 -5.64
C VAL A 35 8.13 -19.72 -5.10
N PRO A 36 8.38 -20.99 -4.76
CA PRO A 36 9.68 -21.42 -4.29
C PRO A 36 10.82 -21.07 -5.27
N LYS A 37 12.03 -20.85 -4.73
CA LYS A 37 13.27 -20.61 -5.49
C LYS A 37 13.31 -19.30 -6.30
N ARG A 38 12.46 -18.33 -5.98
CA ARG A 38 12.53 -16.97 -6.52
C ARG A 38 12.81 -15.98 -5.39
N GLN A 39 13.62 -14.97 -5.67
CA GLN A 39 13.84 -13.86 -4.74
C GLN A 39 12.70 -12.86 -4.88
N TYR A 40 12.22 -12.40 -3.73
CA TYR A 40 11.17 -11.41 -3.63
C TYR A 40 11.61 -10.30 -2.70
N GLU A 41 11.38 -9.07 -3.11
CA GLU A 41 11.44 -7.92 -2.23
C GLU A 41 10.01 -7.53 -1.90
N ASN A 42 9.65 -7.60 -0.61
CA ASN A 42 8.34 -7.20 -0.13
C ASN A 42 8.52 -6.14 0.96
N ILE A 43 7.78 -5.05 0.83
CA ILE A 43 7.66 -4.02 1.86
C ILE A 43 6.22 -4.05 2.33
N THR A 44 6.03 -4.26 3.64
CA THR A 44 4.72 -4.20 4.29
C THR A 44 4.69 -2.97 5.19
N LEU A 45 3.72 -2.09 4.96
CA LEU A 45 3.43 -0.94 5.79
C LEU A 45 2.06 -1.14 6.44
N THR A 46 1.99 -0.98 7.76
CA THR A 46 0.75 -1.13 8.53
C THR A 46 0.41 0.20 9.18
N PHE A 47 -0.80 0.67 8.93
CA PHE A 47 -1.34 1.90 9.52
C PHE A 47 -2.48 1.55 10.47
N ASN A 48 -2.58 2.30 11.57
CA ASN A 48 -3.74 2.20 12.45
C ASN A 48 -4.96 2.78 11.72
N LYS A 49 -6.10 2.06 11.77
CA LYS A 49 -7.33 2.44 11.06
C LYS A 49 -7.86 3.78 11.58
N ASP A 50 -7.99 3.93 12.90
CA ASP A 50 -8.51 5.14 13.54
C ASP A 50 -7.71 6.38 13.11
N TRP A 51 -6.38 6.26 13.04
CA TRP A 51 -5.52 7.34 12.55
C TRP A 51 -5.79 7.72 11.08
N ILE A 52 -6.02 6.76 10.20
CA ILE A 52 -6.37 7.01 8.78
C ILE A 52 -7.71 7.73 8.68
N GLU A 53 -8.69 7.32 9.49
CA GLU A 53 -10.04 7.90 9.48
C GLU A 53 -10.04 9.37 9.90
N GLU A 54 -9.13 9.75 10.81
CA GLU A 54 -8.96 11.14 11.26
C GLU A 54 -8.30 12.06 10.20
N MET A 55 -7.69 11.53 9.13
CA MET A 55 -6.98 12.34 8.14
C MET A 55 -7.89 13.06 7.13
N ASP A 56 -9.06 12.51 6.81
CA ASP A 56 -10.05 13.12 5.89
C ASP A 56 -11.36 13.42 6.63
N THR A 57 -11.31 14.42 7.52
CA THR A 57 -12.48 14.84 8.31
C THR A 57 -13.60 15.46 7.47
N ALA A 58 -13.29 15.89 6.23
CA ALA A 58 -14.24 16.57 5.36
C ALA A 58 -15.10 15.61 4.53
N HIS A 59 -14.71 14.33 4.42
CA HIS A 59 -15.42 13.29 3.62
C HIS A 59 -15.58 13.69 2.14
N GLU A 60 -14.68 14.53 1.64
CA GLU A 60 -14.81 15.14 0.31
C GLU A 60 -14.32 14.20 -0.80
N THR A 61 -13.46 13.23 -0.46
CA THR A 61 -12.82 12.32 -1.42
C THR A 61 -13.49 10.94 -1.47
N ASP A 62 -13.51 10.32 -2.64
CA ASP A 62 -14.05 8.96 -2.83
C ASP A 62 -13.24 7.93 -2.03
N ILE A 63 -11.92 8.06 -2.03
CA ILE A 63 -11.04 7.18 -1.27
C ILE A 63 -11.19 7.42 0.22
N GLY A 64 -11.31 8.66 0.70
CA GLY A 64 -11.56 8.95 2.11
C GLY A 64 -12.84 8.29 2.62
N ARG A 65 -13.95 8.42 1.86
CA ARG A 65 -15.21 7.73 2.16
C ARG A 65 -15.06 6.21 2.17
N LEU A 66 -14.26 5.64 1.28
CA LEU A 66 -14.00 4.20 1.24
C LEU A 66 -13.21 3.73 2.47
N LEU A 67 -12.16 4.46 2.84
CA LEU A 67 -11.28 4.13 3.97
C LEU A 67 -12.02 4.15 5.33
N GLN A 68 -12.96 5.07 5.48
CA GLN A 68 -13.83 5.20 6.66
C GLN A 68 -15.04 4.25 6.62
N SER A 69 -15.28 3.55 5.51
CA SER A 69 -16.43 2.65 5.42
C SER A 69 -16.21 1.35 6.19
N ASP A 70 -17.29 0.79 6.73
CA ASP A 70 -17.28 -0.56 7.30
C ASP A 70 -17.19 -1.66 6.22
N LYS A 71 -17.19 -1.29 4.94
CA LYS A 71 -17.16 -2.23 3.84
C LYS A 71 -15.74 -2.72 3.61
N SER A 72 -15.63 -4.02 3.38
CA SER A 72 -14.39 -4.63 2.89
C SER A 72 -14.03 -4.06 1.52
N PHE A 73 -12.77 -3.65 1.36
CA PHE A 73 -12.24 -3.12 0.10
C PHE A 73 -10.84 -3.64 -0.20
N TYR A 74 -10.44 -3.46 -1.46
CA TYR A 74 -9.10 -3.76 -1.90
C TYR A 74 -8.66 -2.73 -2.93
N LEU A 75 -7.60 -2.01 -2.61
CA LEU A 75 -7.02 -0.99 -3.48
C LEU A 75 -5.73 -1.51 -4.11
N PHE A 76 -5.53 -1.14 -5.37
CA PHE A 76 -4.37 -1.48 -6.15
C PHE A 76 -3.93 -0.29 -7.00
N GLU A 77 -2.62 -0.07 -7.05
CA GLU A 77 -1.99 0.81 -8.02
C GLU A 77 -0.64 0.24 -8.47
N THR A 78 -0.33 0.42 -9.75
CA THR A 78 0.99 0.15 -10.32
C THR A 78 2.02 1.13 -9.75
N ILE A 79 3.24 0.67 -9.49
CA ILE A 79 4.28 1.55 -8.95
C ILE A 79 4.60 2.64 -9.98
N THR A 80 4.31 3.88 -9.60
CA THR A 80 4.69 5.06 -10.38
C THR A 80 6.16 5.41 -10.15
N PRO A 81 6.81 6.21 -11.03
CA PRO A 81 8.18 6.67 -10.80
C PRO A 81 8.37 7.42 -9.48
N ALA A 82 7.35 8.14 -9.00
CA ALA A 82 7.39 8.83 -7.71
C ALA A 82 7.40 7.83 -6.54
N MET A 83 6.50 6.84 -6.58
CA MET A 83 6.45 5.76 -5.58
C MET A 83 7.75 4.95 -5.57
N GLN A 84 8.33 4.64 -6.74
CA GLN A 84 9.57 3.89 -6.84
C GLN A 84 10.73 4.59 -6.10
N ARG A 85 10.86 5.92 -6.24
CA ARG A 85 11.89 6.67 -5.52
C ARG A 85 11.74 6.55 -4.00
N VAL A 86 10.51 6.68 -3.49
CA VAL A 86 10.25 6.53 -2.06
C VAL A 86 10.50 5.11 -1.58
N LEU A 87 10.16 4.09 -2.38
CA LEU A 87 10.46 2.69 -2.08
C LEU A 87 11.97 2.43 -2.00
N ASP A 88 12.75 3.01 -2.93
CA ASP A 88 14.21 2.91 -2.92
C ASP A 88 14.81 3.61 -1.68
N ASP A 89 14.27 4.78 -1.30
CA ASP A 89 14.64 5.48 -0.07
C ASP A 89 14.31 4.65 1.18
N ILE A 90 13.15 4.00 1.23
CA ILE A 90 12.77 3.10 2.33
C ILE A 90 13.79 1.96 2.43
N LYS A 91 14.16 1.32 1.31
CA LYS A 91 15.15 0.24 1.28
C LYS A 91 16.52 0.71 1.77
N ALA A 92 16.96 1.89 1.33
CA ALA A 92 18.24 2.46 1.76
C ALA A 92 18.22 2.79 3.26
N THR A 93 17.14 3.42 3.74
CA THR A 93 16.99 3.82 5.14
C THR A 93 16.89 2.61 6.07
N ALA A 94 16.20 1.55 5.66
CA ALA A 94 16.07 0.32 6.44
C ALA A 94 17.40 -0.43 6.63
N LYS A 95 18.38 -0.20 5.74
CA LYS A 95 19.73 -0.77 5.82
C LYS A 95 20.73 0.14 6.53
N SER A 96 20.30 1.33 6.97
CA SER A 96 21.16 2.33 7.59
C SER A 96 21.24 2.16 9.10
N ASP A 97 22.46 2.22 9.63
CA ASP A 97 22.74 2.19 11.08
C ASP A 97 22.63 3.59 11.74
N ALA A 98 22.12 4.59 11.02
CA ALA A 98 21.97 5.93 11.57
C ALA A 98 20.95 5.98 12.72
N SER A 99 21.27 6.71 13.80
CA SER A 99 20.46 6.73 15.04
C SER A 99 19.00 7.16 14.87
N PHE A 100 18.67 7.92 13.81
CA PHE A 100 17.32 8.39 13.53
C PHE A 100 16.66 7.70 12.32
N SER A 101 17.24 6.60 11.80
CA SER A 101 16.66 5.85 10.68
C SER A 101 15.20 5.43 10.92
N PRO A 102 14.72 5.10 12.14
CA PRO A 102 13.30 4.78 12.34
C PRO A 102 12.36 5.96 12.09
N LEU A 103 12.76 7.19 12.45
CA LEU A 103 11.95 8.39 12.19
C LEU A 103 11.90 8.69 10.69
N HIS A 104 13.01 8.51 9.98
CA HIS A 104 13.04 8.63 8.53
C HIS A 104 12.16 7.58 7.84
N LEU A 105 12.18 6.32 8.31
CA LEU A 105 11.28 5.28 7.81
C LEU A 105 9.82 5.65 8.02
N HIS A 106 9.47 6.18 9.18
CA HIS A 106 8.11 6.65 9.44
C HIS A 106 7.70 7.73 8.45
N GLY A 107 8.51 8.78 8.29
CA GLY A 107 8.24 9.85 7.33
C GLY A 107 8.08 9.33 5.89
N LYS A 108 8.93 8.39 5.47
CA LYS A 108 8.85 7.77 4.13
C LYS A 108 7.65 6.87 3.95
N ALA A 109 7.21 6.16 4.99
CA ALA A 109 5.99 5.36 4.95
C ALA A 109 4.75 6.25 4.73
N ILE A 110 4.70 7.40 5.42
CA ILE A 110 3.62 8.39 5.26
C ILE A 110 3.68 9.01 3.86
N GLU A 111 4.86 9.41 3.38
CA GLU A 111 5.06 9.93 2.03
C GLU A 111 4.55 8.95 0.96
N LEU A 112 4.87 7.67 1.07
CA LEU A 112 4.41 6.64 0.14
C LEU A 112 2.89 6.48 0.16
N LEU A 113 2.29 6.46 1.36
CA LEU A 113 0.84 6.37 1.52
C LEU A 113 0.14 7.57 0.88
N THR A 114 0.63 8.78 1.11
CA THR A 114 0.07 10.00 0.51
C THR A 114 0.08 9.93 -1.01
N ILE A 115 1.23 9.61 -1.63
CA ILE A 115 1.34 9.51 -3.10
C ILE A 115 0.40 8.42 -3.64
N PHE A 116 0.24 7.31 -2.92
CA PHE A 116 -0.67 6.22 -3.28
C PHE A 116 -2.13 6.65 -3.25
N LEU A 117 -2.60 7.26 -2.17
CA LEU A 117 -3.99 7.68 -2.02
C LEU A 117 -4.34 8.81 -3.01
N GLU A 118 -3.47 9.80 -3.20
CA GLU A 118 -3.67 10.86 -4.20
C GLU A 118 -3.76 10.32 -5.62
N LYS A 119 -2.98 9.28 -5.93
CA LYS A 119 -3.01 8.64 -7.26
C LYS A 119 -4.31 7.89 -7.48
N LEU A 120 -4.81 7.21 -6.46
CA LEU A 120 -6.09 6.51 -6.52
C LEU A 120 -7.25 7.49 -6.67
N GLU A 121 -7.24 8.61 -5.94
CA GLU A 121 -8.30 9.62 -6.02
C GLU A 121 -8.41 10.19 -7.44
N LYS A 122 -7.29 10.60 -8.04
CA LYS A 122 -7.23 11.10 -9.42
C LYS A 122 -7.70 10.10 -10.47
N ARG A 123 -7.72 8.81 -10.15
CA ARG A 123 -8.24 7.75 -11.03
C ARG A 123 -9.75 7.58 -10.86
N SER A 124 -10.28 7.78 -9.67
CA SER A 124 -11.72 7.73 -9.39
C SER A 124 -12.49 8.86 -10.07
N GLU A 125 -11.83 10.01 -10.33
CA GLU A 125 -12.41 11.15 -11.05
C GLU A 125 -12.58 10.93 -12.58
N VAL A 126 -12.05 9.84 -13.14
CA VAL A 126 -12.03 9.53 -14.59
C VAL A 126 -13.02 8.41 -14.93
#